data_AF-E7QX23-F1
#
_entry.id   AF-E7QX23-F1
#
_cell.length_a   1.000
_cell.length_b   1.000
_cell.length_c   1.000
_cell.angle_alpha   90.00
_cell.angle_beta   90.00
_cell.angle_gamma   90.00
#
_symmetry.space_group_name_H-M   'P 1'
#
loop_
_entity.id
_entity.type
_entity.pdbx_description
1 polymer ?
#
loop_
_entity_poly.entity_id
_entity_poly.type
_entity_poly.pdbx_seq_one_letter_code
_entity_poly.pdbx_strand_id
1 'polypeptide(L)'
;MAELYDHLEATASLPVATRPSQYLGEAQAVVGDARGAPEPAVEKRVSQADELLSHVEETGSEEADEHVERARELVDDIRSELA
;
A
#
# COMPACT_ATOMS: atom_id res chain seq x y z
N MET A 1 0.04 -6.41 7.62
CA MET A 1 -1.06 -5.41 7.72
C MET A 1 -0.66 -4.11 8.40
N ALA A 2 -0.22 -4.12 9.67
CA ALA A 2 0.19 -2.88 10.35
C ALA A 2 1.39 -2.22 9.65
N GLU A 3 2.46 -2.98 9.42
CA GLU A 3 3.66 -2.50 8.71
C GLU A 3 3.33 -1.96 7.30
N LEU A 4 2.47 -2.66 6.54
CA LEU A 4 1.99 -2.19 5.24
C LEU A 4 1.30 -0.81 5.35
N TYR A 5 0.42 -0.65 6.35
CA TYR A 5 -0.24 0.63 6.59
C TYR A 5 0.76 1.74 6.93
N ASP A 6 1.75 1.43 7.76
CA ASP A 6 2.75 2.40 8.23
C ASP A 6 3.63 2.89 7.06
N HIS A 7 4.03 2.01 6.14
CA HIS A 7 4.75 2.41 4.92
C HIS A 7 3.91 3.31 4.02
N LEU A 8 2.62 3.01 3.84
CA LEU A 8 1.72 3.85 3.05
C LEU A 8 1.48 5.20 3.72
N GLU A 9 1.29 5.24 5.04
CA GLU A 9 1.14 6.48 5.81
C GLU A 9 2.40 7.35 5.74
N ALA A 10 3.60 6.76 5.79
CA ALA A 10 4.86 7.51 5.68
C ALA A 10 4.95 8.31 4.38
N THR A 11 4.48 7.76 3.26
CA THR A 11 4.48 8.48 1.97
C THR A 11 3.66 9.77 1.99
N ALA A 12 2.65 9.89 2.85
CA ALA A 12 1.82 11.10 2.94
C ALA A 12 2.56 12.31 3.52
N SER A 13 3.68 12.09 4.20
CA SER A 13 4.55 13.14 4.75
C SER A 13 5.68 13.55 3.79
N LEU A 14 5.80 12.89 2.64
CA LEU A 14 6.89 13.05 1.68
C LEU A 14 6.44 13.86 0.45
N PRO A 15 7.37 14.50 -0.29
CA PRO A 15 7.06 15.33 -1.45
C PRO A 15 6.74 14.47 -2.68
N VAL A 16 5.60 13.78 -2.63
CA VAL A 16 5.12 12.90 -3.70
C VAL A 16 4.34 13.69 -4.76
N ALA A 17 4.55 13.37 -6.03
CA ALA A 17 3.79 13.95 -7.14
C ALA A 17 2.28 13.66 -7.03
N THR A 18 1.45 14.61 -7.46
CA THR A 18 -0.02 14.58 -7.28
C THR A 18 -0.68 13.28 -7.74
N ARG A 19 -0.23 12.71 -8.87
CA ARG A 19 -0.84 11.51 -9.46
C ARG A 19 -0.53 10.26 -8.61
N PRO A 20 0.73 9.92 -8.29
CA PRO A 20 1.06 8.90 -7.30
C PRO A 20 0.35 9.07 -5.95
N SER A 21 0.27 10.29 -5.42
CA SER A 21 -0.39 10.54 -4.12
C SER A 21 -1.85 10.09 -4.08
N GLN A 22 -2.57 10.16 -5.20
CA GLN A 22 -3.94 9.67 -5.28
C GLN A 22 -4.00 8.15 -5.04
N TYR A 23 -3.16 7.39 -5.73
CA TYR A 23 -3.12 5.93 -5.60
C TYR A 23 -2.64 5.50 -4.21
N LEU A 24 -1.61 6.17 -3.67
CA LEU A 24 -1.07 5.88 -2.33
C LEU A 24 -2.09 6.14 -1.22
N GLY A 25 -2.82 7.25 -1.29
CA GLY A 25 -3.88 7.55 -0.33
C GLY A 25 -5.02 6.53 -0.38
N GLU A 26 -5.42 6.09 -1.58
CA GLU A 26 -6.43 5.03 -1.71
C GLU A 26 -5.92 3.69 -1.19
N ALA A 27 -4.67 3.33 -1.50
CA ALA A 27 -4.03 2.11 -0.99
C ALA A 27 -4.00 2.11 0.55
N GLN A 28 -3.61 3.24 1.16
CA GLN A 28 -3.63 3.40 2.61
C GLN A 28 -5.03 3.18 3.20
N ALA A 29 -6.06 3.76 2.57
CA ALA A 29 -7.44 3.64 3.03
C ALA A 29 -7.93 2.18 2.96
N VAL A 30 -7.68 1.46 1.86
CA VAL A 30 -8.13 0.07 1.72
C VAL A 30 -7.39 -0.88 2.68
N VAL A 31 -6.10 -0.65 2.92
CA VAL A 31 -5.32 -1.40 3.92
C VAL A 31 -5.82 -1.09 5.33
N GLY A 32 -6.13 0.17 5.62
CA GLY A 32 -6.74 0.60 6.87
C GLY A 32 -8.06 -0.13 7.16
N ASP A 33 -8.94 -0.21 6.16
CA ASP A 33 -10.22 -0.93 6.24
C ASP A 33 -10.08 -2.44 6.50
N ALA A 34 -8.95 -3.04 6.11
CA ALA A 34 -8.70 -4.45 6.34
C ALA A 34 -8.14 -4.76 7.74
N ARG A 35 -7.72 -3.75 8.52
CA ARG A 35 -7.22 -3.95 9.88
C ARG A 35 -8.36 -4.43 10.79
N GLY A 36 -8.28 -5.69 11.24
CA GLY A 36 -9.32 -6.31 12.07
C GLY A 36 -10.53 -6.82 11.28
N ALA A 37 -10.46 -6.83 9.94
CA ALA A 37 -11.45 -7.44 9.09
C ALA A 37 -11.29 -8.98 9.05
N PRO A 38 -12.34 -9.74 8.69
CA PRO A 38 -12.21 -11.18 8.48
C PRO A 38 -11.35 -11.48 7.25
N GLU A 39 -10.72 -12.66 7.23
CA GLU A 39 -9.75 -13.09 6.21
C GLU A 39 -10.20 -12.87 4.75
N PRO A 40 -11.45 -13.19 4.32
CA PRO A 40 -11.87 -12.94 2.93
C PRO A 40 -11.93 -11.44 2.58
N ALA A 41 -12.17 -10.58 3.57
CA ALA A 41 -12.13 -9.14 3.37
C ALA A 41 -10.68 -8.65 3.28
N VAL A 42 -9.77 -9.20 4.10
CA VAL A 42 -8.33 -8.90 4.03
C VAL A 42 -7.78 -9.27 2.65
N GLU A 43 -8.04 -10.48 2.16
CA GLU A 43 -7.60 -10.95 0.84
C GLU A 43 -8.03 -9.99 -0.27
N LYS A 44 -9.31 -9.59 -0.26
CA LYS A 44 -9.85 -8.65 -1.25
C LYS A 44 -9.17 -7.28 -1.17
N ARG A 45 -8.96 -6.74 0.04
CA ARG A 45 -8.36 -5.41 0.21
C ARG A 45 -6.87 -5.39 -0.11
N VAL A 46 -6.14 -6.45 0.20
CA VAL A 46 -4.72 -6.58 -0.16
C VAL A 46 -4.56 -6.69 -1.67
N SER A 47 -5.43 -7.44 -2.36
CA SER A 47 -5.44 -7.48 -3.83
C SER A 47 -5.76 -6.12 -4.47
N GLN A 48 -6.66 -5.34 -3.85
CA GLN A 48 -6.93 -3.98 -4.31
C GLN A 48 -5.74 -3.04 -4.06
N ALA A 49 -5.04 -3.18 -2.93
CA ALA A 49 -3.83 -2.41 -2.64
C ALA A 49 -2.72 -2.73 -3.66
N ASP A 50 -2.54 -3.99 -4.03
CA ASP A 50 -1.62 -4.42 -5.09
C ASP A 50 -1.90 -3.69 -6.42
N GLU A 51 -3.16 -3.71 -6.86
CA GLU A 51 -3.59 -3.02 -8.07
C GLU A 51 -3.29 -1.52 -8.00
N LEU A 52 -3.61 -0.85 -6.89
CA LEU A 52 -3.34 0.58 -6.71
C LEU A 52 -1.84 0.89 -6.76
N LEU A 53 -1.02 0.09 -6.08
CA LEU A 53 0.43 0.26 -6.06
C LEU A 53 1.07 -0.01 -7.43
N SER A 54 0.48 -0.84 -8.28
CA SER A 54 0.98 -1.07 -9.64
C SER A 54 0.91 0.17 -10.54
N HIS A 55 0.06 1.15 -10.19
CA HIS A 55 -0.06 2.42 -10.92
C HIS A 55 0.98 3.48 -10.50
N VAL A 56 1.79 3.19 -9.47
CA VAL A 56 2.80 4.12 -8.93
C VAL A 56 4.18 3.75 -9.50
N GLU A 57 4.56 4.31 -10.65
CA GLU A 57 5.88 4.00 -11.24
C GLU A 57 7.02 4.64 -10.43
N GLU A 58 6.96 5.95 -10.23
CA GLU A 58 7.87 6.75 -9.39
C GLU A 58 7.05 7.83 -8.67
N THR A 59 7.48 8.20 -7.48
CA THR A 59 6.83 9.23 -6.66
C THR A 59 7.47 10.61 -6.84
N GLY A 60 8.70 10.66 -7.35
CA GLY A 60 9.55 11.86 -7.39
C GLY A 60 10.33 12.11 -6.09
N SER A 61 10.33 11.15 -5.17
CA SER A 61 11.06 11.19 -3.91
C SER A 61 11.64 9.81 -3.63
N GLU A 62 12.97 9.69 -3.61
CA GLU A 62 13.67 8.42 -3.37
C GLU A 62 13.19 7.73 -2.08
N GLU A 63 13.03 8.50 -0.99
CA GLU A 63 12.50 8.00 0.27
C GLU A 63 11.06 7.46 0.14
N ALA A 64 10.18 8.12 -0.62
CA ALA A 64 8.82 7.63 -0.83
C ALA A 64 8.82 6.39 -1.74
N ASP A 65 9.71 6.32 -2.73
CA ASP A 65 9.88 5.14 -3.57
C ASP A 65 10.31 3.92 -2.74
N GLU A 66 11.23 4.07 -1.78
CA GLU A 66 11.60 3.01 -0.83
C GLU A 66 10.40 2.52 -0.01
N HIS A 67 9.56 3.43 0.49
CA HIS A 67 8.33 3.04 1.18
C HIS A 67 7.35 2.30 0.27
N VAL A 68 7.22 2.70 -0.99
CA VAL A 68 6.35 2.03 -1.98
C VAL A 68 6.86 0.64 -2.33
N GLU A 69 8.17 0.49 -2.55
CA GLU A 69 8.79 -0.81 -2.78
C GLU A 69 8.55 -1.76 -1.60
N ARG A 70 8.78 -1.27 -0.38
CA ARG A 70 8.55 -2.08 0.82
C ARG A 70 7.07 -2.43 1.01
N ALA A 71 6.16 -1.52 0.66
CA ALA A 71 4.73 -1.80 0.67
C ALA A 71 4.34 -2.92 -0.32
N ARG A 72 4.94 -2.96 -1.52
CA ARG A 72 4.70 -4.02 -2.51
C ARG A 72 5.16 -5.38 -2.01
N GLU A 73 6.36 -5.46 -1.43
CA GLU A 73 6.86 -6.70 -0.83
C GLU A 73 5.91 -7.23 0.25
N LEU A 74 5.43 -6.34 1.13
CA LEU A 74 4.48 -6.71 2.19
C LEU A 74 3.13 -7.17 1.64
N VAL A 75 2.66 -6.60 0.53
CA VAL A 75 1.45 -7.07 -0.16
C VAL A 75 1.64 -8.51 -0.64
N ASP A 76 2.76 -8.81 -1.29
CA ASP A 76 3.07 -10.15 -1.79
C ASP A 76 3.21 -11.17 -0.65
N ASP A 77 3.92 -10.81 0.43
CA ASP A 77 4.05 -11.64 1.63
C ASP A 77 2.68 -11.99 2.22
N ILE A 78 1.83 -10.98 2.42
CA ILE A 78 0.48 -11.18 2.99
C ILE A 78 -0.38 -12.05 2.07
N ARG A 79 -0.32 -11.86 0.75
CA ARG A 79 -1.06 -12.70 -0.21
C ARG A 79 -0.59 -14.14 -0.16
N SER A 80 0.71 -14.38 0.00
CA SER A 80 1.25 -15.73 0.13
C SER A 80 0.81 -16.41 1.44
N GLU A 81 0.56 -15.65 2.51
CA GLU A 81 0.06 -16.18 3.79
C GLU A 81 -1.44 -16.52 3.75
N LEU A 82 -2.20 -15.89 2.84
CA LEU A 82 -3.65 -16.06 2.68
C LEU A 82 -4.03 -17.18 1.68
N ALA A 83 -3.06 -17.73 0.94
CA ALA A 83 -3.25 -18.75 -0.09
C ALA A 83 -3.21 -20.19 0.48
#